data_AF-A0A554GPM4-F1
#
_entry.id   AF-A0A554GPM4-F1
#
_cell.length_a   1.000
_cell.length_b   1.000
_cell.length_c   1.000
_cell.angle_alpha   90.00
_cell.angle_beta   90.00
_cell.angle_gamma   90.00
#
_symmetry.space_group_name_H-M   'P 1'
#
loop_
_entity.id
_entity.type
_entity.pdbx_description
1 polymer ?
#
loop_
_entity_poly.entity_id
_entity_poly.type
_entity_poly.pdbx_seq_one_letter_code
_entity_poly.pdbx_strand_id
1 'polypeptide(L)'
;MAPALLCGTLAHADEPVYEMEAAALASYFTIDIYTVKKGGESAFLTQSLRSGPYDRIATGFGSEKIVEVLPAHREADPTYIVLGRYFDPDMGTSITRYRQSKTDSLASASPTRLQGKLVDVILSDWSWERNHAKGVKKAATTLVRAMPYQDSKVFQEYTASLNFMKIGYVGQTASVEFFDAKTPLDDIRKAITGRPGMSGTAILSLSDGNGYAAYTEYYELPSTLKSAQLSRAGSRVAGVASGVVIENYMAR
;
A
#
# COMPACT_ATOMS: atom_id res chain seq x y z
N MET A 1 11.76 -51.74 -21.66
CA MET A 1 12.37 -50.66 -20.88
C MET A 1 11.79 -49.35 -21.37
N ALA A 2 10.90 -48.73 -20.59
CA ALA A 2 10.33 -47.43 -20.94
C ALA A 2 11.29 -46.31 -20.47
N PRO A 3 11.44 -45.22 -21.24
CA PRO A 3 12.33 -44.13 -20.85
C PRO A 3 11.70 -43.40 -19.67
N ALA A 4 12.49 -43.20 -18.61
CA ALA A 4 12.13 -42.30 -17.52
C ALA A 4 12.06 -40.88 -18.12
N LEU A 5 10.84 -40.33 -18.19
CA LEU A 5 10.67 -38.89 -18.37
C LEU A 5 11.37 -38.21 -17.20
N LEU A 6 12.50 -37.56 -17.49
CA LEU A 6 13.04 -36.48 -16.67
C LEU A 6 12.01 -35.34 -16.70
N CYS A 7 10.97 -35.46 -15.86
CA CYS A 7 10.29 -34.28 -15.34
C CYS A 7 11.33 -33.53 -14.51
N GLY A 8 12.11 -32.67 -15.16
CA GLY A 8 12.83 -31.63 -14.43
C GLY A 8 11.84 -30.95 -13.51
N THR A 9 12.22 -30.73 -12.26
CA THR A 9 11.46 -29.90 -11.34
C THR A 9 11.07 -28.63 -12.09
N LEU A 10 9.77 -28.44 -12.30
CA LEU A 10 9.25 -27.16 -12.76
C LEU A 10 9.91 -26.10 -11.89
N ALA A 11 10.52 -25.08 -12.51
CA ALA A 11 10.94 -23.91 -11.76
C ALA A 11 9.71 -23.44 -10.97
N HIS A 12 9.75 -23.61 -9.64
CA HIS A 12 8.63 -23.28 -8.79
C HIS A 12 8.37 -21.78 -8.97
N ALA A 13 7.17 -21.43 -9.43
CA ALA A 13 6.65 -20.07 -9.34
C ALA A 13 6.37 -19.65 -7.87
N ASP A 14 7.00 -20.32 -6.89
CA ASP A 14 6.49 -20.53 -5.53
C ASP A 14 7.50 -20.15 -4.43
N GLU A 15 8.33 -19.12 -4.63
CA GLU A 15 8.96 -18.43 -3.49
C GLU A 15 8.48 -16.99 -3.38
N PRO A 16 7.17 -16.77 -3.09
CA PRO A 16 6.64 -15.43 -2.85
C PRO A 16 7.31 -14.75 -1.64
N VAL A 17 8.02 -15.52 -0.81
CA VAL A 17 8.73 -15.04 0.38
C VAL A 17 9.78 -13.99 0.01
N TYR A 18 10.62 -14.23 -1.01
CA TYR A 18 11.67 -13.28 -1.40
C TYR A 18 11.09 -11.91 -1.84
N GLU A 19 10.01 -11.95 -2.62
CA GLU A 19 9.28 -10.76 -3.07
C GLU A 19 8.68 -10.00 -1.87
N MET A 20 8.03 -10.72 -0.95
CA MET A 20 7.43 -10.14 0.25
C MET A 20 8.47 -9.61 1.23
N GLU A 21 9.64 -10.24 1.31
CA GLU A 21 10.77 -9.85 2.15
C GLU A 21 11.32 -8.49 1.76
N ALA A 22 11.52 -8.24 0.46
CA ALA A 22 11.99 -6.94 -0.01
C ALA A 22 10.97 -5.82 0.29
N ALA A 23 9.67 -6.07 0.06
CA ALA A 23 8.62 -5.13 0.43
C ALA A 23 8.57 -4.89 1.95
N ALA A 24 8.87 -5.91 2.75
CA ALA A 24 8.90 -5.85 4.21
C ALA A 24 10.12 -5.10 4.78
N LEU A 25 11.27 -5.22 4.13
CA LEU A 25 12.52 -4.57 4.53
C LEU A 25 12.55 -3.07 4.19
N ALA A 26 11.91 -2.70 3.09
CA ALA A 26 11.84 -1.33 2.62
C ALA A 26 11.04 -0.44 3.60
N SER A 27 11.78 0.20 4.50
CA SER A 27 11.22 0.94 5.64
C SER A 27 10.93 2.41 5.34
N TYR A 28 11.36 2.93 4.19
CA TYR A 28 11.13 4.32 3.80
C TYR A 28 10.00 4.42 2.79
N PHE A 29 9.14 5.41 2.96
CA PHE A 29 7.94 5.58 2.15
C PHE A 29 7.90 6.97 1.54
N THR A 30 7.48 7.04 0.28
CA THR A 30 6.92 8.25 -0.32
C THR A 30 5.41 8.09 -0.46
N ILE A 31 4.68 9.15 -0.16
CA ILE A 31 3.22 9.23 -0.33
C ILE A 31 2.94 10.46 -1.18
N ASP A 32 2.63 10.23 -2.45
CA ASP A 32 2.28 11.30 -3.38
C ASP A 32 0.78 11.25 -3.67
N ILE A 33 0.06 12.35 -3.39
CA ILE A 33 -1.38 12.49 -3.59
C ILE A 33 -1.63 13.42 -4.77
N TYR A 34 -2.18 12.87 -5.84
CA TYR A 34 -2.53 13.59 -7.07
C TYR A 34 -4.03 13.78 -7.17
N THR A 35 -4.47 15.00 -7.46
CA THR A 35 -5.81 15.24 -8.01
C THR A 35 -5.61 15.49 -9.51
N VAL A 36 -6.12 14.58 -10.34
CA VAL A 36 -5.81 14.50 -11.78
C VAL A 36 -6.96 15.13 -12.57
N LYS A 37 -6.64 15.88 -13.62
CA LYS A 37 -7.66 16.45 -14.51
C LYS A 37 -8.50 15.32 -15.11
N LYS A 38 -9.84 15.41 -14.99
CA LYS A 38 -10.77 14.47 -15.62
C LYS A 38 -10.47 14.28 -17.12
N GLY A 39 -10.40 13.03 -17.58
CA GLY A 39 -9.99 12.65 -18.93
C GLY A 39 -8.47 12.48 -19.13
N GLY A 40 -7.66 12.82 -18.13
CA GLY A 40 -6.20 12.66 -18.13
C GLY A 40 -5.68 11.42 -17.40
N GLU A 41 -6.57 10.56 -16.89
CA GLU A 41 -6.27 9.43 -16.00
C GLU A 41 -5.32 8.44 -16.66
N SER A 42 -5.60 8.03 -17.90
CA SER A 42 -4.77 7.09 -18.64
C SER A 42 -3.36 7.64 -18.91
N ALA A 43 -3.25 8.93 -19.24
CA ALA A 43 -1.97 9.59 -19.42
C ALA A 43 -1.21 9.67 -18.10
N PHE A 44 -1.91 9.99 -17.00
CA PHE A 44 -1.32 10.05 -15.66
C PHE A 44 -0.78 8.70 -15.21
N LEU A 45 -1.56 7.62 -15.34
CA LEU A 45 -1.12 6.27 -14.97
C LEU A 45 0.08 5.84 -15.83
N THR A 46 0.00 6.04 -17.15
CA THR A 46 1.10 5.71 -18.07
C THR A 46 2.38 6.44 -17.68
N GLN A 47 2.31 7.75 -17.41
CA GLN A 47 3.48 8.52 -17.01
C GLN A 47 3.97 8.13 -15.61
N SER A 48 3.07 7.86 -14.66
CA SER A 48 3.43 7.46 -13.29
C SER A 48 4.20 6.15 -13.26
N LEU A 49 3.80 5.17 -14.09
CA LEU A 49 4.49 3.89 -14.25
C LEU A 49 5.84 4.08 -14.96
N ARG A 50 5.86 4.75 -16.12
CA ARG A 50 7.08 4.98 -16.92
C ARG A 50 8.14 5.83 -16.22
N SER A 51 7.69 6.73 -15.34
CA SER A 51 8.57 7.57 -14.52
C SER A 51 8.79 7.03 -13.11
N GLY A 52 8.19 5.89 -12.80
CA GLY A 52 8.40 5.16 -11.56
C GLY A 52 9.42 4.03 -11.69
N PRO A 53 9.56 3.23 -10.63
CA PRO A 53 10.43 2.06 -10.61
C PRO A 53 9.89 0.86 -11.41
N TYR A 54 8.72 0.98 -12.05
CA TYR A 54 8.15 -0.07 -12.89
C TYR A 54 9.03 -0.34 -14.13
N ASP A 55 9.36 0.72 -14.87
CA ASP A 55 10.17 0.66 -16.09
C ASP A 55 11.65 1.00 -15.85
N ARG A 56 12.03 1.26 -14.59
CA ARG A 56 13.39 1.64 -14.21
C ARG A 56 13.93 0.73 -13.13
N ILE A 57 15.10 0.14 -13.39
CA ILE A 57 15.86 -0.54 -12.34
C ILE A 57 16.29 0.52 -11.33
N ALA A 58 15.72 0.44 -10.14
CA ALA A 58 16.05 1.30 -9.01
C ALA A 58 16.60 0.44 -7.89
N THR A 59 17.92 0.35 -7.79
CA THR A 59 18.62 -0.34 -6.69
C THR A 59 18.24 0.35 -5.38
N GLY A 60 17.43 -0.32 -4.53
CA GLY A 60 16.88 0.29 -3.32
C GLY A 60 15.38 0.61 -3.39
N PHE A 61 14.68 0.15 -4.42
CA PHE A 61 13.23 0.09 -4.44
C PHE A 61 12.70 -1.22 -3.82
N GLY A 62 11.71 -1.08 -2.94
CA GLY A 62 10.98 -2.21 -2.36
C GLY A 62 9.77 -2.56 -3.20
N SER A 63 8.77 -1.66 -3.24
CA SER A 63 7.51 -1.87 -3.96
C SER A 63 6.77 -0.56 -4.16
N GLU A 64 5.83 -0.49 -5.09
CA GLU A 64 4.92 0.64 -5.24
C GLU A 64 3.49 0.17 -5.40
N LYS A 65 2.58 0.90 -4.76
CA LYS A 65 1.14 0.74 -4.97
C LYS A 65 0.53 2.05 -5.41
N ILE A 66 -0.44 1.98 -6.32
CA ILE A 66 -1.26 3.11 -6.72
C ILE A 66 -2.69 2.82 -6.30
N VAL A 67 -3.25 3.71 -5.49
CA VAL A 67 -4.64 3.67 -5.03
C VAL A 67 -5.43 4.71 -5.80
N GLU A 68 -6.47 4.27 -6.51
CA GLU A 68 -7.51 5.15 -7.04
C GLU A 68 -8.54 5.40 -5.95
N VAL A 69 -8.64 6.65 -5.48
CA VAL A 69 -9.53 7.04 -4.38
C VAL A 69 -10.98 7.12 -4.88
N LEU A 70 -11.90 6.62 -4.07
CA LEU A 70 -13.33 6.73 -4.34
C LEU A 70 -13.71 8.21 -4.50
N PRO A 71 -14.45 8.56 -5.57
CA PRO A 71 -14.78 9.96 -5.84
C PRO A 71 -15.69 10.53 -4.76
N ALA A 72 -15.36 11.75 -4.28
CA ALA A 72 -16.17 12.48 -3.31
C ALA A 72 -17.59 12.76 -3.81
N HIS A 73 -17.72 13.05 -5.11
CA HIS A 73 -18.97 13.20 -5.83
C HIS A 73 -18.72 12.90 -7.32
N ARG A 74 -19.79 12.65 -8.09
CA ARG A 74 -19.71 12.22 -9.50
C ARG A 74 -18.86 13.12 -10.40
N GLU A 75 -18.85 14.43 -10.13
CA GLU A 75 -18.10 15.41 -10.92
C GLU A 75 -16.72 15.77 -10.36
N ALA A 76 -16.24 15.07 -9.31
CA ALA A 76 -14.93 15.36 -8.74
C ALA A 76 -13.84 14.89 -9.71
N ASP A 77 -12.76 15.65 -9.78
CA ASP A 77 -11.53 15.18 -10.41
C ASP A 77 -11.04 13.92 -9.67
N PRO A 78 -10.60 12.86 -10.40
CA PRO A 78 -10.11 11.65 -9.80
C PRO A 78 -8.86 11.92 -8.95
N THR A 79 -8.76 11.20 -7.83
CA THR A 79 -7.62 11.31 -6.92
C THR A 79 -6.87 9.99 -6.88
N TYR A 80 -5.55 10.05 -7.01
CA TYR A 80 -4.66 8.91 -6.94
C TYR A 80 -3.65 9.11 -5.81
N ILE A 81 -3.40 8.06 -5.04
CA ILE A 81 -2.34 8.04 -4.02
C ILE A 81 -1.29 7.02 -4.47
N VAL A 82 -0.08 7.50 -4.69
CA VAL A 82 1.07 6.66 -5.04
C VAL A 82 1.91 6.45 -3.79
N LEU A 83 2.06 5.19 -3.40
CA LEU A 83 2.74 4.72 -2.20
C LEU A 83 4.00 3.95 -2.60
N GLY A 84 5.14 4.63 -2.64
CA GLY A 84 6.42 3.99 -2.95
C GLY A 84 7.14 3.56 -1.68
N ARG A 85 7.68 2.35 -1.65
CA ARG A 85 8.54 1.79 -0.60
C ARG A 85 9.98 1.71 -1.08
N TYR A 86 10.91 2.13 -0.25
CA TYR A 86 12.34 2.20 -0.53
C TYR A 86 13.17 1.72 0.65
N PHE A 87 14.35 1.21 0.36
CA PHE A 87 15.38 0.89 1.35
C PHE A 87 16.16 2.14 1.80
N ASP A 88 16.15 3.18 0.97
CA ASP A 88 16.89 4.42 1.14
C ASP A 88 15.98 5.64 0.84
N PRO A 89 15.89 6.63 1.76
CA PRO A 89 15.10 7.85 1.54
C PRO A 89 15.58 8.69 0.34
N ASP A 90 16.88 8.67 0.01
CA ASP A 90 17.42 9.45 -1.11
C ASP A 90 16.92 8.90 -2.46
N MET A 91 16.82 7.58 -2.57
CA MET A 91 16.22 6.92 -3.73
C MET A 91 14.75 7.31 -3.91
N GLY A 92 13.96 7.26 -2.83
CA GLY A 92 12.56 7.69 -2.88
C GLY A 92 12.41 9.14 -3.33
N THR A 93 13.27 10.03 -2.81
CA THR A 93 13.30 11.44 -3.21
C THR A 93 13.66 11.61 -4.69
N SER A 94 14.64 10.87 -5.19
CA SER A 94 15.08 10.90 -6.59
C SER A 94 13.96 10.47 -7.54
N ILE A 95 13.29 9.35 -7.24
CA ILE A 95 12.16 8.83 -8.04
C ILE A 95 10.99 9.82 -8.04
N THR A 96 10.61 10.34 -6.88
CA THR A 96 9.53 11.34 -6.78
C THR A 96 9.86 12.60 -7.58
N ARG A 97 11.11 13.11 -7.55
CA ARG A 97 11.54 14.26 -8.38
C ARG A 97 11.51 13.97 -9.87
N TYR A 98 11.91 12.77 -10.29
CA TYR A 98 11.85 12.40 -11.70
C TYR A 98 10.39 12.32 -12.19
N ARG A 99 9.53 11.66 -11.41
CA ARG A 99 8.08 11.54 -11.67
C ARG A 99 7.40 12.90 -11.79
N GLN A 100 7.69 13.83 -10.87
CA GLN A 100 7.17 15.21 -10.88
C GLN A 100 7.24 15.86 -12.25
N SER A 101 8.40 15.77 -12.92
CA SER A 101 8.61 16.38 -14.24
C SER A 101 7.72 15.82 -15.35
N LYS A 102 7.07 14.67 -15.11
CA LYS A 102 6.22 13.94 -16.07
C LYS A 102 4.74 13.96 -15.72
N THR A 103 4.40 14.07 -14.43
CA THR A 103 3.01 13.93 -13.96
C THR A 103 2.38 15.24 -13.49
N ASP A 104 3.14 16.25 -13.07
CA ASP A 104 2.57 17.46 -12.45
C ASP A 104 1.69 18.28 -13.40
N SER A 105 1.99 18.27 -14.71
CA SER A 105 1.18 18.96 -15.71
C SER A 105 -0.22 18.33 -15.91
N LEU A 106 -0.39 17.06 -15.51
CA LEU A 106 -1.63 16.30 -15.60
C LEU A 106 -2.52 16.50 -14.36
N ALA A 107 -1.96 17.04 -13.27
CA ALA A 107 -2.69 17.33 -12.06
C ALA A 107 -3.53 18.62 -12.20
N SER A 108 -4.72 18.64 -11.61
CA SER A 108 -5.57 19.84 -11.53
C SER A 108 -5.20 20.76 -10.37
N ALA A 109 -4.42 20.25 -9.41
CA ALA A 109 -3.82 21.01 -8.31
C ALA A 109 -2.38 20.53 -8.06
N SER A 110 -1.59 21.34 -7.35
CA SER A 110 -0.24 20.92 -6.92
C SER A 110 -0.33 19.63 -6.09
N PRO A 111 0.35 18.54 -6.49
CA PRO A 111 0.31 17.29 -5.76
C PRO A 111 0.89 17.44 -4.35
N THR A 112 0.31 16.73 -3.38
CA THR A 112 0.83 16.69 -2.02
C THR A 112 1.83 15.56 -1.90
N ARG A 113 2.97 15.81 -1.25
CA ARG A 113 4.08 14.87 -1.18
C ARG A 113 4.57 14.77 0.23
N LEU A 114 4.59 13.55 0.73
CA LEU A 114 4.99 13.25 2.09
C LEU A 114 6.01 12.12 2.07
N GLN A 115 6.85 12.10 3.09
CA GLN A 115 7.79 11.02 3.34
C GLN A 115 7.55 10.45 4.71
N GLY A 116 7.73 9.15 4.89
CA GLY A 116 7.58 8.51 6.18
C GLY A 116 8.50 7.33 6.36
N LYS A 117 8.64 6.90 7.61
CA LYS A 117 9.35 5.69 7.99
C LYS A 117 8.39 4.71 8.62
N LEU A 118 8.50 3.45 8.22
CA LEU A 118 7.75 2.34 8.79
C LEU A 118 8.04 2.22 10.29
N VAL A 119 6.98 2.19 11.09
CA VAL A 119 7.06 1.96 12.53
C VAL A 119 6.30 0.71 12.97
N ASP A 120 5.36 0.22 12.15
CA ASP A 120 4.64 -1.02 12.42
C ASP A 120 4.06 -1.61 11.14
N VAL A 121 3.95 -2.94 11.10
CA VAL A 121 3.11 -3.66 10.14
C VAL A 121 2.27 -4.66 10.89
N ILE A 122 0.97 -4.67 10.59
CA ILE A 122 0.02 -5.61 11.19
C ILE A 122 -0.65 -6.36 10.05
N LEU A 123 -0.55 -7.68 10.08
CA LEU A 123 -1.18 -8.57 9.12
C LEU A 123 -2.35 -9.29 9.80
N SER A 124 -3.49 -9.38 9.12
CA SER A 124 -4.57 -10.24 9.56
C SER A 124 -4.34 -11.67 9.08
N ASP A 125 -4.95 -12.64 9.75
CA ASP A 125 -5.04 -13.98 9.18
C ASP A 125 -6.07 -14.07 8.03
N TRP A 126 -5.87 -15.05 7.17
CA TRP A 126 -6.76 -15.44 6.07
C TRP A 126 -8.04 -16.13 6.60
N SER A 127 -8.13 -16.39 7.91
CA SER A 127 -9.32 -16.92 8.55
C SER A 127 -10.52 -16.01 8.36
N TRP A 128 -10.32 -14.71 8.18
CA TRP A 128 -11.39 -13.78 7.82
C TRP A 128 -12.12 -14.23 6.54
N GLU A 129 -11.42 -14.49 5.43
CA GLU A 129 -12.06 -14.91 4.17
C GLU A 129 -12.81 -16.25 4.34
N ARG A 130 -12.19 -17.21 5.03
CA ARG A 130 -12.80 -18.53 5.28
C ARG A 130 -14.07 -18.43 6.12
N ASN A 131 -14.10 -17.51 7.10
CA ASN A 131 -15.26 -17.29 7.95
C ASN A 131 -16.33 -16.44 7.25
N HIS A 132 -15.92 -15.50 6.40
CA HIS A 132 -16.82 -14.73 5.56
C HIS A 132 -17.61 -15.63 4.60
N ALA A 133 -16.95 -16.63 3.98
CA ALA A 133 -17.61 -17.64 3.14
C ALA A 133 -18.68 -18.46 3.90
N LYS A 134 -18.59 -18.51 5.24
CA LYS A 134 -19.55 -19.16 6.14
C LYS A 134 -20.59 -18.19 6.72
N GLY A 135 -20.65 -16.95 6.25
CA GLY A 135 -21.60 -15.92 6.69
C GLY A 135 -21.22 -15.19 7.99
N VAL A 136 -19.99 -15.35 8.50
CA VAL A 136 -19.53 -14.69 9.73
C VAL A 136 -18.66 -13.49 9.40
N LYS A 137 -19.18 -12.27 9.61
CA LYS A 137 -18.47 -10.99 9.39
C LYS A 137 -17.91 -10.42 10.70
N LYS A 138 -16.90 -11.06 11.29
CA LYS A 138 -16.20 -10.53 12.48
C LYS A 138 -14.85 -9.92 12.11
N ALA A 139 -14.27 -9.12 12.99
CA ALA A 139 -12.86 -8.71 12.87
C ALA A 139 -11.95 -9.94 12.80
N ALA A 140 -10.78 -9.77 12.18
CA ALA A 140 -9.79 -10.85 12.11
C ALA A 140 -9.52 -11.37 13.53
N THR A 141 -9.65 -12.67 13.72
CA THR A 141 -9.49 -13.30 15.04
C THR A 141 -8.03 -13.44 15.43
N THR A 142 -7.15 -13.49 14.44
CA THR A 142 -5.70 -13.54 14.64
C THR A 142 -5.08 -12.36 13.91
N LEU A 143 -4.39 -11.52 14.66
CA LEU A 143 -3.60 -10.42 14.16
C LEU A 143 -2.14 -10.75 14.44
N VAL A 144 -1.31 -10.67 13.41
CA VAL A 144 0.13 -10.91 13.51
C VAL A 144 0.83 -9.58 13.28
N ARG A 145 1.58 -9.12 14.29
CA ARG A 145 2.51 -8.02 14.07
C ARG A 145 3.68 -8.56 13.29
N ALA A 146 3.85 -8.06 12.08
CA ALA A 146 4.89 -8.52 11.20
C ALA A 146 6.03 -7.49 11.23
N MET A 147 7.21 -7.91 11.62
CA MET A 147 8.43 -7.32 11.09
C MET A 147 9.11 -8.45 10.36
N PRO A 148 8.86 -8.60 9.05
CA PRO A 148 9.12 -9.88 8.39
C PRO A 148 10.59 -10.31 8.27
N TYR A 149 11.51 -9.50 8.80
CA TYR A 149 12.92 -9.83 8.95
C TYR A 149 13.40 -9.98 10.40
N GLN A 150 12.56 -9.65 11.38
CA GLN A 150 12.77 -10.07 12.76
C GLN A 150 12.19 -11.47 12.98
N ASP A 151 11.18 -11.84 12.19
CA ASP A 151 10.50 -13.12 12.28
C ASP A 151 10.00 -13.59 10.90
N SER A 152 10.88 -14.23 10.12
CA SER A 152 10.55 -14.78 8.80
C SER A 152 9.50 -15.90 8.88
N LYS A 153 9.24 -16.45 10.08
CA LYS A 153 8.17 -17.41 10.31
C LYS A 153 6.79 -16.84 10.00
N VAL A 154 6.63 -15.52 10.01
CA VAL A 154 5.37 -14.86 9.60
C VAL A 154 4.93 -15.26 8.19
N PHE A 155 5.88 -15.54 7.30
CA PHE A 155 5.63 -15.93 5.91
C PHE A 155 5.39 -17.42 5.72
N GLN A 156 5.77 -18.24 6.70
CA GLN A 156 5.81 -19.71 6.57
C GLN A 156 4.81 -20.41 7.49
N GLU A 157 4.65 -19.95 8.73
CA GLU A 157 3.91 -20.64 9.80
C GLU A 157 2.48 -20.12 9.96
N TYR A 158 2.23 -18.86 9.62
CA TYR A 158 0.92 -18.24 9.81
C TYR A 158 0.11 -18.26 8.51
N THR A 159 -1.19 -18.52 8.62
CA THR A 159 -2.14 -18.21 7.55
C THR A 159 -2.35 -16.69 7.49
N ALA A 160 -1.28 -15.90 7.37
CA ALA A 160 -1.36 -14.45 7.27
C ALA A 160 -1.91 -14.06 5.89
N SER A 161 -2.57 -12.92 5.81
CA SER A 161 -2.96 -12.28 4.56
C SER A 161 -1.73 -11.70 3.87
N LEU A 162 -0.90 -12.59 3.34
CA LEU A 162 0.29 -12.21 2.58
C LEU A 162 -0.07 -11.43 1.31
N ASN A 163 -1.35 -11.40 0.93
CA ASN A 163 -1.91 -10.52 -0.11
C ASN A 163 -1.48 -9.06 0.05
N PHE A 164 -1.35 -8.56 1.28
CA PHE A 164 -0.86 -7.20 1.54
C PHE A 164 0.56 -6.97 1.01
N MET A 165 1.42 -8.00 1.03
CA MET A 165 2.80 -7.92 0.57
C MET A 165 3.01 -8.50 -0.84
N LYS A 166 2.00 -9.18 -1.40
CA LYS A 166 2.11 -9.90 -2.67
C LYS A 166 2.08 -8.93 -3.86
N ILE A 167 3.05 -9.05 -4.76
CA ILE A 167 3.14 -8.26 -5.99
C ILE A 167 2.00 -8.62 -6.94
N GLY A 168 1.54 -7.65 -7.73
CA GLY A 168 0.58 -7.86 -8.81
C GLY A 168 -0.85 -8.08 -8.32
N TYR A 169 -1.05 -8.20 -7.01
CA TYR A 169 -2.37 -8.29 -6.42
C TYR A 169 -3.00 -6.89 -6.40
N VAL A 170 -4.10 -6.74 -7.15
CA VAL A 170 -4.83 -5.50 -7.41
C VAL A 170 -6.33 -5.73 -7.23
N GLY A 171 -7.13 -4.68 -7.23
CA GLY A 171 -8.59 -4.72 -7.04
C GLY A 171 -9.03 -4.75 -5.58
N GLN A 172 -8.09 -4.83 -4.64
CA GLN A 172 -8.39 -4.75 -3.21
C GLN A 172 -8.76 -3.33 -2.83
N THR A 173 -9.65 -3.19 -1.86
CA THR A 173 -9.95 -1.89 -1.27
C THR A 173 -8.86 -1.48 -0.30
N ALA A 174 -8.51 -0.19 -0.28
CA ALA A 174 -7.51 0.34 0.63
C ALA A 174 -7.96 1.65 1.28
N SER A 175 -7.39 1.97 2.44
CA SER A 175 -7.46 3.29 3.07
C SER A 175 -6.05 3.85 3.32
N VAL A 176 -5.92 5.17 3.18
CA VAL A 176 -4.77 5.95 3.63
C VAL A 176 -5.29 6.97 4.63
N GLU A 177 -4.82 6.88 5.87
CA GLU A 177 -5.34 7.63 7.01
C GLU A 177 -4.23 8.42 7.68
N PHE A 178 -4.50 9.69 7.97
CA PHE A 178 -3.54 10.60 8.59
C PHE A 178 -3.98 10.92 10.02
N PHE A 179 -3.05 10.74 10.95
CA PHE A 179 -3.25 10.96 12.38
C PHE A 179 -2.28 12.03 12.87
N ASP A 180 -2.75 12.90 13.77
CA ASP A 180 -1.91 13.92 14.38
C ASP A 180 -0.78 13.31 15.21
N ALA A 181 0.36 14.00 15.31
CA ALA A 181 1.51 13.58 16.12
C ALA A 181 1.22 13.34 17.60
N LYS A 182 0.13 13.93 18.12
CA LYS A 182 -0.32 13.74 19.51
C LYS A 182 -1.07 12.42 19.71
N THR A 183 -1.50 11.76 18.64
CA THR A 183 -2.23 10.50 18.71
C THR A 183 -1.27 9.38 19.13
N PRO A 184 -1.50 8.70 20.27
CA PRO A 184 -0.66 7.59 20.67
C PRO A 184 -0.70 6.47 19.62
N LEU A 185 0.46 5.87 19.32
CA LEU A 185 0.56 4.78 18.34
C LEU A 185 -0.35 3.59 18.70
N ASP A 186 -0.53 3.30 19.99
CA ASP A 186 -1.45 2.25 20.45
C ASP A 186 -2.93 2.54 20.13
N ASP A 187 -3.33 3.80 20.11
CA ASP A 187 -4.71 4.17 19.79
C ASP A 187 -4.94 4.08 18.28
N ILE A 188 -3.94 4.43 17.47
CA ILE A 188 -3.94 4.19 16.01
C ILE A 188 -4.08 2.69 15.74
N ARG A 189 -3.26 1.85 16.40
CA ARG A 189 -3.34 0.39 16.28
C ARG A 189 -4.73 -0.11 16.61
N LYS A 190 -5.26 0.22 17.79
CA LYS A 190 -6.59 -0.21 18.23
C LYS A 190 -7.68 0.19 17.24
N ALA A 191 -7.63 1.41 16.72
CA ALA A 191 -8.59 1.91 15.75
C ALA A 191 -8.57 1.12 14.43
N ILE A 192 -7.39 0.75 13.92
CA ILE A 192 -7.23 -0.03 12.69
C ILE A 192 -7.62 -1.49 12.93
N THR A 193 -7.08 -2.12 13.97
CA THR A 193 -7.29 -3.55 14.25
C THR A 193 -8.72 -3.89 14.68
N GLY A 194 -9.48 -2.89 15.15
CA GLY A 194 -10.90 -3.05 15.48
C GLY A 194 -11.80 -3.21 14.25
N ARG A 195 -11.28 -3.00 13.03
CA ARG A 195 -12.10 -3.02 11.80
C ARG A 195 -12.17 -4.42 11.18
N PRO A 196 -13.35 -4.85 10.71
CA PRO A 196 -13.48 -6.10 10.00
C PRO A 196 -12.82 -6.06 8.62
N GLY A 197 -12.38 -7.21 8.12
CA GLY A 197 -11.92 -7.36 6.75
C GLY A 197 -10.55 -6.77 6.44
N MET A 198 -9.78 -6.31 7.43
CA MET A 198 -8.39 -5.89 7.22
C MET A 198 -7.58 -7.07 6.66
N SER A 199 -6.81 -6.85 5.60
CA SER A 199 -5.78 -7.75 5.09
C SER A 199 -4.44 -7.44 5.75
N GLY A 200 -4.01 -6.18 5.69
CA GLY A 200 -2.81 -5.72 6.38
C GLY A 200 -2.74 -4.21 6.46
N THR A 201 -1.91 -3.70 7.36
CA THR A 201 -1.65 -2.28 7.53
C THR A 201 -0.15 -2.01 7.67
N ALA A 202 0.30 -0.88 7.13
CA ALA A 202 1.59 -0.30 7.39
C ALA A 202 1.39 1.06 8.06
N ILE A 203 1.93 1.22 9.26
CA ILE A 203 1.91 2.48 10.00
C ILE A 203 3.26 3.17 9.83
N LEU A 204 3.19 4.43 9.42
CA LEU A 204 4.32 5.26 9.02
C LEU A 204 4.38 6.47 9.95
N SER A 205 5.55 6.75 10.51
CA SER A 205 5.83 8.06 11.10
C SER A 205 6.23 9.03 9.99
N LEU A 206 5.56 10.17 9.89
CA LEU A 206 5.84 11.17 8.85
C LEU A 206 7.11 11.97 9.19
N SER A 207 7.94 12.18 8.18
CA SER A 207 9.28 12.79 8.33
C SER A 207 9.23 14.28 8.65
N ASP A 208 8.09 14.92 8.39
CA ASP A 208 7.83 16.32 8.76
C ASP A 208 7.46 16.49 10.24
N GLY A 209 7.36 15.39 11.00
CA GLY A 209 6.98 15.39 12.41
C GLY A 209 5.51 15.73 12.67
N ASN A 210 4.69 15.88 11.63
CA ASN A 210 3.29 16.30 11.79
C ASN A 210 2.37 15.13 12.17
N GLY A 211 2.83 13.89 12.09
CA GLY A 211 2.11 12.76 12.67
C GLY A 211 2.40 11.42 12.03
N TYR A 212 1.35 10.62 11.89
CA TYR A 212 1.42 9.28 11.33
C TYR A 212 0.52 9.15 10.10
N ALA A 213 0.92 8.30 9.16
CA ALA A 213 0.05 7.80 8.12
C ALA A 213 -0.13 6.28 8.30
N ALA A 214 -1.34 5.78 8.11
CA ALA A 214 -1.60 4.35 8.02
C ALA A 214 -2.15 4.00 6.64
N TYR A 215 -1.44 3.12 5.94
CA TYR A 215 -1.94 2.50 4.72
C TYR A 215 -2.48 1.12 5.06
N THR A 216 -3.77 0.90 4.83
CA THR A 216 -4.45 -0.36 5.17
C THR A 216 -5.15 -0.93 3.95
N GLU A 217 -4.98 -2.21 3.68
CA GLU A 217 -5.78 -2.93 2.69
C GLU A 217 -6.82 -3.80 3.36
N TYR A 218 -7.94 -3.96 2.67
CA TYR A 218 -9.08 -4.72 3.14
C TYR A 218 -9.58 -5.67 2.06
N TYR A 219 -10.01 -6.85 2.49
CA TYR A 219 -10.84 -7.75 1.69
C TYR A 219 -12.24 -7.18 1.45
N GLU A 220 -12.77 -6.46 2.44
CA GLU A 220 -14.04 -5.74 2.37
C GLU A 220 -13.90 -4.40 3.09
N LEU A 221 -14.08 -3.28 2.37
CA LEU A 221 -13.94 -1.94 2.94
C LEU A 221 -14.99 -1.70 4.05
N PRO A 222 -14.57 -1.39 5.29
CA PRO A 222 -15.47 -1.08 6.39
C PRO A 222 -16.41 0.08 6.05
N SER A 223 -17.68 -0.02 6.45
CA SER A 223 -18.68 1.03 6.21
C SER A 223 -18.26 2.39 6.78
N THR A 224 -17.53 2.41 7.90
CA THR A 224 -17.01 3.61 8.55
C THR A 224 -16.00 4.39 7.70
N LEU A 225 -15.42 3.77 6.66
CA LEU A 225 -14.39 4.39 5.80
C LEU A 225 -14.93 4.82 4.44
N LYS A 226 -16.20 4.52 4.11
CA LYS A 226 -16.78 4.76 2.78
C LYS A 226 -17.03 6.24 2.46
N SER A 227 -17.15 7.09 3.47
CA SER A 227 -17.48 8.52 3.32
C SER A 227 -16.37 9.46 3.80
N ALA A 228 -15.19 8.93 4.11
CA ALA A 228 -14.12 9.71 4.68
C ALA A 228 -13.31 10.43 3.57
N GLN A 229 -12.87 11.66 3.85
CA GLN A 229 -12.16 12.50 2.88
C GLN A 229 -10.85 13.05 3.45
N LEU A 230 -9.91 13.34 2.56
CA LEU A 230 -8.68 14.04 2.89
C LEU A 230 -8.92 15.54 2.90
N SER A 231 -8.46 16.20 3.96
CA SER A 231 -8.29 17.64 4.02
C SER A 231 -6.81 18.00 3.89
N ARG A 232 -6.54 19.08 3.15
CA ARG A 232 -5.19 19.56 2.86
C ARG A 232 -5.12 21.05 3.21
N ALA A 233 -4.19 21.40 4.10
CA ALA A 233 -3.96 22.78 4.53
C ALA A 233 -2.46 23.08 4.57
N GLY A 234 -1.96 23.77 3.54
CA GLY A 234 -0.51 23.92 3.35
C GLY A 234 0.16 22.56 3.14
N SER A 235 1.17 22.25 3.94
CA SER A 235 1.83 20.93 3.94
C SER A 235 1.12 19.87 4.77
N ARG A 236 0.10 20.24 5.56
CA ARG A 236 -0.61 19.29 6.43
C ARG A 236 -1.69 18.54 5.66
N VAL A 237 -1.74 17.24 5.89
CA VAL A 237 -2.78 16.33 5.40
C VAL A 237 -3.43 15.66 6.59
N ALA A 238 -4.75 15.66 6.62
CA ALA A 238 -5.55 15.04 7.67
C ALA A 238 -6.75 14.31 7.09
N GLY A 239 -7.29 13.34 7.84
CA GLY A 239 -8.46 12.56 7.43
C GLY A 239 -8.07 11.27 6.74
N VAL A 240 -8.97 10.77 5.89
CA VAL A 240 -8.88 9.43 5.30
C VAL A 240 -9.25 9.48 3.83
N ALA A 241 -8.50 8.79 2.99
CA ALA A 241 -8.93 8.44 1.64
C ALA A 241 -9.11 6.93 1.54
N SER A 242 -10.25 6.50 1.01
CA SER A 242 -10.50 5.09 0.69
C SER A 242 -10.61 4.91 -0.81
N GLY A 243 -10.13 3.79 -1.33
CA GLY A 243 -10.00 3.56 -2.76
C GLY A 243 -9.81 2.10 -3.12
N VAL A 244 -9.37 1.87 -4.35
CA VAL A 244 -9.00 0.56 -4.89
C VAL A 244 -7.54 0.59 -5.29
N VAL A 245 -6.79 -0.45 -4.95
CA VAL A 245 -5.43 -0.66 -5.44
C VAL A 245 -5.52 -1.04 -6.92
N ILE A 246 -5.05 -0.16 -7.81
CA ILE A 246 -5.13 -0.38 -9.26
C ILE A 246 -3.80 -0.83 -9.86
N GLU A 247 -2.70 -0.54 -9.18
CA GLU A 247 -1.35 -1.01 -9.54
C GLU A 247 -0.61 -1.42 -8.28
N ASN A 248 0.14 -2.52 -8.36
CA ASN A 248 0.95 -3.06 -7.28
C ASN A 248 2.13 -3.82 -7.88
N TYR A 249 3.32 -3.27 -7.80
CA TYR A 249 4.49 -3.80 -8.50
C TYR A 249 5.79 -3.61 -7.71
N MET A 250 6.80 -4.40 -8.06
CA MET A 250 8.19 -4.23 -7.63
C MET A 250 9.10 -4.01 -8.85
N ALA A 251 10.36 -3.61 -8.61
CA ALA A 251 11.32 -3.45 -9.68
C ALA A 251 11.60 -4.82 -10.31
N ARG A 252 11.73 -4.82 -11.63
CA ARG A 252 12.16 -5.99 -12.40
C ARG A 252 13.64 -6.26 -12.22
#